data_AF-A0A9E4K9X1-F1
#
_entry.id   AF-A0A9E4K9X1-F1
#
_cell.length_a   1.000
_cell.length_b   1.000
_cell.length_c   1.000
_cell.angle_alpha   90.00
_cell.angle_beta   90.00
_cell.angle_gamma   90.00
#
_symmetry.space_group_name_H-M   'P 1'
#
loop_
_entity.id
_entity.type
_entity.pdbx_description
1 polymer ?
#
loop_
_entity_poly.entity_id
_entity_poly.type
_entity_poly.pdbx_seq_one_letter_code
_entity_poly.pdbx_strand_id
1 'polypeptide(L)' 'MAEDLSWAGMSDSQQKLLAPLAEQWESLPESRRQRLLKGAERWSQMTSEQRDRAKSRLETWRDLSADQKQLVRERFR' A
#
# COMPACT_ATOMS: atom_id res chain seq x y z
N MET A 1 -20.74 7.14 0.55
CA MET A 1 -20.15 7.37 1.88
C MET A 1 -18.81 8.01 1.61
N ALA A 2 -18.60 9.26 2.00
CA ALA A 2 -17.34 9.94 1.75
C ALA A 2 -16.26 9.19 2.56
N GLU A 3 -15.28 8.61 1.87
CA GLU A 3 -14.09 8.07 2.50
C GLU A 3 -13.46 9.22 3.29
N ASP A 4 -13.48 9.16 4.61
CA ASP A 4 -12.87 10.18 5.46
C ASP A 4 -11.38 10.16 5.16
N LEU A 5 -10.92 11.13 4.35
CA LEU A 5 -9.53 11.19 3.89
C LEU A 5 -8.57 11.53 5.05
N SER A 6 -9.11 11.83 6.23
CA SER A 6 -8.39 12.13 7.45
C SER A 6 -7.82 10.87 8.09
N TRP A 7 -6.63 11.02 8.66
CA TRP A 7 -5.96 9.97 9.42
C TRP A 7 -6.83 9.37 10.54
N ALA A 8 -7.68 10.19 11.18
CA ALA A 8 -8.52 9.81 12.30
C ALA A 8 -9.73 8.93 11.92
N GLY A 9 -10.23 9.01 10.67
CA GLY A 9 -11.37 8.20 10.21
C GLY A 9 -10.96 6.84 9.63
N MET A 10 -9.66 6.55 9.57
CA MET A 10 -9.15 5.27 9.07
C MET A 10 -9.32 4.16 10.10
N SER A 11 -9.55 2.93 9.61
CA SER A 11 -9.51 1.72 10.45
C SER A 11 -8.10 1.41 10.96
N ASP A 12 -7.98 0.69 12.09
CA ASP A 12 -6.68 0.27 12.66
C ASP A 12 -5.75 -0.42 11.65
N SER A 13 -6.33 -1.20 10.73
CA SER A 13 -5.55 -1.88 9.69
C SER A 13 -4.98 -0.88 8.66
N GLN A 14 -5.77 0.13 8.28
CA GLN A 14 -5.31 1.19 7.38
C GLN A 14 -4.28 2.08 8.06
N GLN A 15 -4.50 2.46 9.33
CA GLN A 15 -3.54 3.24 10.12
C GLN A 15 -2.23 2.49 10.29
N LYS A 16 -2.24 1.18 10.56
CA LYS A 16 -1.01 0.38 10.63
C LYS A 16 -0.25 0.30 9.30
N LEU A 17 -0.98 0.17 8.19
CA LEU A 17 -0.37 0.12 6.85
C LEU A 17 0.23 1.46 6.44
N LEU A 18 -0.44 2.55 6.80
CA LEU A 18 -0.04 3.91 6.46
C LEU A 18 0.77 4.57 7.59
N ALA A 19 1.06 3.87 8.69
CA ALA A 19 1.75 4.38 9.87
C ALA A 19 3.02 5.18 9.55
N PRO A 20 3.92 4.73 8.63
CA PRO A 20 5.10 5.52 8.28
C PRO A 20 4.78 6.83 7.54
N LEU A 21 3.56 7.00 7.04
CA LEU A 21 3.08 8.20 6.35
C LEU A 21 2.19 9.06 7.25
N ALA A 22 1.93 8.66 8.50
CA ALA A 22 1.02 9.35 9.42
C ALA A 22 1.41 10.82 9.64
N GLU A 23 2.68 11.06 9.95
CA GLU A 23 3.21 12.40 10.24
C GLU A 23 3.14 13.34 9.03
N GLN A 24 3.22 12.77 7.83
CA GLN A 24 3.21 13.52 6.57
C GLN A 24 1.82 13.56 5.94
N TRP A 25 0.84 12.83 6.50
CA TRP A 25 -0.43 12.55 5.85
C TRP A 25 -1.17 13.82 5.47
N GLU A 26 -1.25 14.76 6.40
CA GLU A 26 -1.90 16.07 6.21
C GLU A 26 -1.14 16.95 5.18
N SER A 27 0.14 16.71 4.99
CA SER A 27 0.96 17.38 3.97
C SER A 27 0.83 16.74 2.59
N LEU A 28 0.29 15.52 2.48
CA LEU A 28 0.14 14.83 1.21
C LEU A 28 -0.99 15.45 0.36
N PRO A 29 -0.77 15.62 -0.95
CA PRO A 29 -1.83 16.01 -1.87
C PRO A 29 -3.01 15.05 -1.79
N GLU A 30 -4.23 15.56 -1.94
CA GLU A 30 -5.45 14.77 -1.86
C GLU A 30 -5.45 13.57 -2.83
N SER A 31 -4.97 13.77 -4.05
CA SER A 31 -4.83 12.70 -5.04
C SER A 31 -3.90 11.56 -4.59
N ARG A 32 -2.88 11.87 -3.79
CA ARG A 32 -1.97 10.87 -3.22
C ARG A 32 -2.62 10.17 -2.03
N ARG A 33 -3.30 10.92 -1.15
CA ARG A 33 -4.09 10.36 -0.03
C ARG A 33 -5.15 9.39 -0.52
N GLN A 34 -5.93 9.76 -1.55
CA GLN A 34 -6.93 8.90 -2.17
C GLN A 34 -6.34 7.59 -2.72
N ARG A 35 -5.19 7.66 -3.42
CA ARG A 35 -4.53 6.43 -3.92
C ARG A 35 -4.07 5.52 -2.78
N LEU A 36 -3.53 6.10 -1.72
CA LEU A 36 -3.07 5.37 -0.54
C LEU A 36 -4.25 4.73 0.20
N LEU A 37 -5.35 5.47 0.38
CA LEU A 37 -6.58 4.97 0.99
C LEU A 37 -7.21 3.84 0.19
N LYS A 38 -7.34 3.97 -1.14
CA LYS A 38 -7.80 2.88 -2.00
C LYS A 38 -6.91 1.64 -1.90
N GLY A 39 -5.60 1.83 -1.81
CA GLY A 39 -4.65 0.75 -1.58
C GLY A 39 -4.87 0.06 -0.23
N ALA A 40 -5.04 0.85 0.82
CA ALA A 40 -5.24 0.37 2.18
C ALA A 40 -6.63 -0.27 2.38
N GLU A 41 -7.67 0.23 1.73
CA GLU A 41 -9.01 -0.38 1.69
C GLU A 41 -8.96 -1.76 1.03
N ARG A 42 -8.35 -1.87 -0.15
CA ARG A 42 -8.13 -3.16 -0.82
C ARG A 42 -7.39 -4.14 0.10
N TRP A 43 -6.39 -3.65 0.84
CA TRP A 43 -5.64 -4.46 1.79
C TRP A 43 -6.48 -4.88 3.01
N SER A 44 -7.37 -4.01 3.48
CA SER A 44 -8.29 -4.31 4.59
C SER A 44 -9.32 -5.35 4.18
N GLN A 45 -9.81 -5.29 2.95
CA GLN A 45 -10.73 -6.27 2.36
C GLN A 45 -10.05 -7.62 2.05
N MET A 46 -8.72 -7.69 1.98
CA MET A 46 -7.98 -8.95 1.87
C MET A 46 -8.04 -9.73 3.19
N THR A 47 -8.30 -11.04 3.09
CA THR A 47 -8.22 -11.97 4.23
C THR A 47 -6.77 -12.10 4.71
N SER A 48 -6.58 -12.54 5.96
CA SER A 48 -5.25 -12.76 6.54
C SER A 48 -4.36 -13.62 5.64
N GLU A 49 -4.92 -14.66 5.00
CA GLU A 49 -4.20 -15.51 4.04
C GLU A 49 -3.78 -14.76 2.77
N GLN A 50 -4.65 -13.90 2.22
CA GLN A 50 -4.30 -13.06 1.07
C GLN A 50 -3.21 -12.05 1.42
N ARG A 51 -3.24 -11.49 2.64
CA ARG A 51 -2.19 -10.59 3.14
C ARG A 51 -0.86 -11.32 3.29
N ASP A 52 -0.89 -12.56 3.78
CA ASP A 52 0.31 -13.39 3.95
C ASP A 52 0.95 -13.74 2.60
N ARG A 53 0.14 -14.15 1.62
CA ARG A 53 0.60 -14.34 0.23
C ARG A 53 1.16 -13.06 -0.39
N ALA A 54 0.54 -11.91 -0.12
CA ALA A 54 1.01 -10.63 -0.62
C ALA A 54 2.35 -10.24 0.02
N LYS A 55 2.52 -10.44 1.33
CA LYS A 55 3.81 -10.26 2.03
C LYS A 55 4.87 -11.19 1.47
N SER A 56 4.57 -12.49 1.36
CA SER A 56 5.51 -13.47 0.80
C SER A 56 5.95 -13.08 -0.61
N ARG A 57 5.02 -12.67 -1.48
CA ARG A 57 5.35 -12.09 -2.80
C ARG A 57 6.22 -10.85 -2.68
N LEU A 58 5.89 -9.90 -1.80
CA LEU A 58 6.67 -8.68 -1.62
C LEU A 58 8.10 -9.00 -1.15
N GLU A 59 8.27 -10.00 -0.28
CA GLU A 59 9.57 -10.47 0.17
C GLU A 59 10.34 -11.13 -0.97
N THR A 60 9.72 -12.01 -1.77
CA THR A 60 10.32 -12.53 -3.01
C THR A 60 10.70 -11.40 -3.97
N TRP A 61 9.87 -10.37 -4.10
CA TRP A 61 10.14 -9.18 -4.92
C TRP A 61 11.22 -8.25 -4.36
N ARG A 62 11.43 -8.25 -3.04
CA ARG A 62 12.53 -7.54 -2.38
C ARG A 62 13.85 -8.32 -2.54
N ASP A 63 13.78 -9.64 -2.51
CA ASP A 63 14.89 -10.57 -2.71
C ASP A 63 15.34 -10.64 -4.18
N LEU A 64 14.39 -10.48 -5.11
CA LEU A 64 14.68 -10.19 -6.53
C LEU A 64 15.51 -8.89 -6.62
N SER A 65 16.78 -9.06 -6.97
CA SER A 65 17.79 -7.99 -7.05
C SER A 65 17.41 -6.92 -8.08
N ALA A 66 17.95 -5.71 -7.92
CA ALA A 66 17.67 -4.57 -8.81
C ALA A 66 17.79 -4.90 -10.31
N ASP A 67 18.75 -5.77 -10.67
CA ASP A 67 18.93 -6.32 -12.02
C ASP A 67 17.72 -7.08 -12.57
N GLN A 68 17.01 -7.86 -11.75
CA GLN A 68 15.81 -8.58 -12.20
C GLN A 68 14.60 -7.65 -12.35
N LYS A 69 14.52 -6.57 -11.57
CA LYS A 69 13.47 -5.55 -11.71
C LYS A 69 13.57 -4.83 -13.06
N GLN A 70 14.78 -4.65 -13.57
CA GLN A 70 14.99 -4.03 -14.89
C GLN A 70 14.55 -4.96 -16.02
N LEU A 71 14.82 -6.26 -15.91
CA LEU A 71 14.40 -7.27 -16.89
C LEU A 71 12.87 -7.40 -16.99
N VAL A 72 12.17 -7.33 -15.85
CA VAL A 72 10.70 -7.32 -15.83
C VAL A 72 10.17 -6.04 -16.48
N ARG A 73 10.81 -4.88 -16.23
CA ARG A 73 10.41 -3.60 -16.82
C ARG A 73 10.63 -3.57 -18.35
N GLU A 74 11.64 -4.25 -18.86
CA GLU A 74 11.84 -4.44 -20.31
C GLU A 74 10.80 -5.37 -20.95
N ARG A 75 10.32 -6.38 -20.21
CA ARG A 75 9.37 -7.38 -20.73
C ARG A 75 7.91 -6.89 -20.76
N PHE A 76 7.61 -5.80 -20.07
CA PHE A 76 6.28 -5.15 -20.05
C PHE A 76 6.21 -3.90 -20.95
N ARG A 77 7.16 -3.70 -21.86
CA ARG A 77 7.09 -2.65 -22.88
C ARG A 77 6.18 -3.06 -24.04
#